data_AF-A0A5K0XV31-F1
#
_entry.id   AF-A0A5K0XV31-F1
#
_cell.length_a   1.000
_cell.length_b   1.000
_cell.length_c   1.000
_cell.angle_alpha   90.00
_cell.angle_beta   90.00
_cell.angle_gamma   90.00
#
_symmetry.space_group_name_H-M   'P 1'
#
loop_
_entity.id
_entity.type
_entity.pdbx_description
1 polymer ?
#
loop_
_entity_poly.entity_id
_entity_poly.type
_entity_poly.pdbx_seq_one_letter_code
_entity_poly.pdbx_strand_id
1 'polypeptide(L)'
;MDLNAMDAYEDDGFCLSGDASCDLCESIMTRYKNSSQEDHQHLCAVAGAISQELREQKLPLSPISYFGAAVSSLERLAGGPSTLQSGDPAIAALLNLLSVSISRISPAVLKSKGLSVAEVVVRVLGSSLQSPAAVKAGLKCVSQLLVAADKVDWAGMARPYGFLLTHVTDQRPK
;
A
#
# COMPACT_ATOMS: atom_id res chain seq x y z
N MET A 1 31.33 19.02 -11.43
CA MET A 1 30.75 18.69 -10.11
C MET A 1 29.52 19.55 -9.98
N ASP A 2 28.38 19.04 -10.44
CA ASP A 2 27.08 19.70 -10.22
C ASP A 2 26.37 18.97 -9.08
N LEU A 3 26.44 19.58 -7.90
CA LEU A 3 25.59 19.26 -6.76
C LEU A 3 24.22 19.86 -7.02
N ASN A 4 23.29 19.11 -7.61
CA ASN A 4 21.86 19.43 -7.49
C ASN A 4 20.93 18.22 -7.68
N ALA A 5 21.19 17.15 -6.94
CA ALA A 5 20.27 16.02 -6.82
C ALA A 5 20.22 15.62 -5.34
N MET A 6 19.45 16.37 -4.55
CA MET A 6 19.15 15.99 -3.18
C MET A 6 17.65 16.18 -2.97
N ASP A 7 16.94 15.08 -3.24
CA ASP A 7 15.60 14.72 -2.79
C ASP A 7 14.51 15.79 -2.94
N ALA A 8 13.81 15.69 -4.08
CA ALA A 8 12.39 15.92 -4.11
C ALA A 8 11.74 14.93 -3.13
N TYR A 9 11.65 15.34 -1.87
CA TYR A 9 10.73 14.74 -0.93
C TYR A 9 9.35 14.97 -1.53
N GLU A 10 8.79 13.92 -2.14
CA GLU A 10 7.40 13.93 -2.57
C GLU A 10 6.57 14.15 -1.30
N ASP A 11 6.19 15.40 -1.08
CA ASP A 11 5.19 15.79 -0.11
C ASP A 11 3.92 15.02 -0.49
N ASP A 12 3.71 13.91 0.23
CA ASP A 12 2.49 13.12 0.23
C ASP A 12 1.39 13.99 0.87
N GLY A 13 1.03 15.08 0.18
CA GLY A 13 -0.13 15.95 0.43
C GLY A 13 -1.42 15.17 0.26
N PHE A 14 -1.61 14.20 1.13
CA PHE A 14 -2.88 13.67 1.54
C PHE A 14 -3.52 14.78 2.38
N CYS A 15 -4.78 15.15 2.09
CA CYS A 15 -5.60 16.00 2.98
C CYS A 15 -5.39 15.64 4.48
N LEU A 16 -4.51 16.35 5.18
CA LEU A 16 -4.34 16.32 6.64
C LEU A 16 -5.42 17.19 7.30
N SER A 17 -6.62 17.17 6.74
CA SER A 17 -7.77 17.87 7.28
C SER A 17 -8.68 16.78 7.78
N GLY A 18 -8.92 16.75 9.10
CA GLY A 18 -9.83 15.83 9.77
C GLY A 18 -11.29 16.07 9.38
N ASP A 19 -11.57 16.06 8.08
CA ASP A 19 -12.89 16.09 7.53
C ASP A 19 -13.27 14.65 7.18
N ALA A 20 -14.14 14.06 8.00
CA ALA A 20 -14.64 12.70 7.86
C ALA A 20 -15.46 12.47 6.57
N SER A 21 -15.51 13.47 5.68
CA SER A 21 -16.28 13.46 4.43
C SER A 21 -15.45 13.23 3.15
N CYS A 22 -14.12 13.23 3.24
CA CYS A 22 -13.28 13.14 2.03
C CYS A 22 -13.07 11.67 1.62
N ASP A 23 -13.77 11.24 0.56
CA ASP A 23 -13.58 9.92 -0.06
C ASP A 23 -12.12 9.77 -0.51
N LEU A 24 -11.47 8.69 -0.06
CA LEU A 24 -10.09 8.37 -0.40
C LEU A 24 -9.91 8.27 -1.92
N CYS A 25 -10.87 7.69 -2.63
CA CYS A 25 -10.84 7.57 -4.08
C CYS A 25 -10.91 8.94 -4.76
N GLU A 26 -11.76 9.84 -4.29
CA GLU A 26 -11.89 11.19 -4.83
C GLU A 26 -10.60 12.00 -4.63
N SER A 27 -9.95 11.84 -3.46
CA SER A 27 -8.65 12.46 -3.17
C SER A 27 -7.55 11.97 -4.13
N ILE A 28 -7.46 10.65 -4.34
CA ILE A 28 -6.51 10.03 -5.27
C ILE A 28 -6.78 10.51 -6.71
N MET A 29 -8.04 10.44 -7.15
CA MET A 29 -8.42 10.85 -8.51
C MET A 29 -8.13 12.32 -8.75
N THR A 30 -8.43 13.20 -7.79
CA THR A 30 -8.19 14.64 -7.92
C THR A 30 -6.70 14.94 -8.09
N ARG A 31 -5.85 14.23 -7.36
CA ARG A 31 -4.39 14.37 -7.42
C ARG A 31 -3.80 13.86 -8.74
N TYR A 32 -4.30 12.73 -9.23
CA TYR A 32 -3.65 11.99 -10.32
C TYR A 32 -4.38 12.04 -11.66
N LYS A 33 -5.58 12.63 -11.76
CA LYS A 33 -6.36 12.71 -13.02
C LYS A 33 -5.62 13.33 -14.20
N ASN A 34 -4.67 14.23 -13.94
CA ASN A 34 -3.91 14.94 -14.97
C ASN A 34 -2.52 14.32 -15.20
N SER A 35 -2.17 13.23 -14.51
CA SER A 35 -0.87 12.59 -14.66
C SER A 35 -0.86 11.64 -15.86
N SER A 36 0.20 11.73 -16.67
CA SER A 36 0.44 10.82 -17.80
C SER A 36 1.23 9.57 -17.42
N GLN A 37 1.59 9.39 -16.15
CA GLN A 37 2.31 8.21 -15.70
C GLN A 37 1.37 7.01 -15.57
N GLU A 38 1.78 5.86 -16.10
CA GLU A 38 0.99 4.61 -16.08
C GLU A 38 0.65 4.17 -14.65
N ASP A 39 1.61 4.24 -13.72
CA ASP A 39 1.40 3.88 -12.30
C ASP A 39 0.26 4.68 -11.65
N HIS A 40 0.14 5.96 -11.98
CA HIS A 40 -0.92 6.83 -11.47
C HIS A 40 -2.29 6.49 -12.08
N GLN A 41 -2.33 6.08 -13.35
CA GLN A 41 -3.56 5.61 -13.99
C GLN A 41 -4.04 4.29 -13.38
N HIS A 42 -3.11 3.36 -13.15
CA HIS A 42 -3.41 2.10 -12.47
C HIS A 42 -3.90 2.32 -11.04
N LEU A 43 -3.29 3.25 -10.30
CA LEU A 43 -3.76 3.63 -8.98
C LEU A 43 -5.19 4.21 -9.01
N CYS A 44 -5.50 5.10 -9.95
CA CYS A 44 -6.86 5.63 -10.13
C CYS A 44 -7.86 4.53 -10.49
N ALA A 45 -7.49 3.60 -11.37
CA ALA A 45 -8.35 2.49 -11.78
C ALA A 45 -8.66 1.57 -10.59
N VAL A 46 -7.65 1.17 -9.81
CA VAL A 46 -7.82 0.34 -8.61
C VAL A 46 -8.62 1.08 -7.54
N ALA A 47 -8.34 2.35 -7.28
CA ALA A 47 -9.10 3.14 -6.31
C ALA A 47 -10.58 3.23 -6.70
N GLY A 48 -10.87 3.43 -7.99
CA GLY A 48 -12.22 3.41 -8.54
C GLY A 48 -12.90 2.05 -8.39
N ALA A 49 -12.19 0.96 -8.70
CA ALA A 49 -12.71 -0.40 -8.56
C ALA A 49 -13.05 -0.74 -7.09
N ILE A 50 -12.17 -0.40 -6.15
CA ILE A 50 -12.42 -0.59 -4.71
C ILE A 50 -13.58 0.30 -4.25
N SER A 51 -13.66 1.56 -4.70
CA SER A 51 -14.80 2.45 -4.39
C SER A 51 -16.12 1.84 -4.86
N GLN A 52 -16.13 1.30 -6.08
CA GLN A 52 -17.30 0.63 -6.64
C GLN A 52 -17.66 -0.63 -5.84
N GLU A 53 -16.69 -1.48 -5.50
CA GLU A 53 -16.88 -2.67 -4.67
C GLU A 53 -17.53 -2.30 -3.31
N LEU A 54 -17.02 -1.24 -2.66
CA LEU A 54 -17.58 -0.75 -1.40
C LEU A 54 -19.02 -0.25 -1.56
N ARG A 55 -19.34 0.47 -2.64
CA ARG A 55 -20.70 0.95 -2.93
C ARG A 55 -21.67 -0.20 -3.18
N GLU A 56 -21.25 -1.21 -3.95
CA GLU A 56 -22.05 -2.41 -4.22
C GLU A 56 -22.36 -3.20 -2.94
N GLN A 57 -21.37 -3.28 -2.03
CA GLN A 57 -21.53 -3.93 -0.73
C GLN A 57 -22.22 -3.04 0.33
N LYS A 58 -22.63 -1.81 -0.03
CA LYS A 58 -23.23 -0.81 0.86
C LYS A 58 -22.35 -0.48 2.08
N LEU A 59 -21.04 -0.56 1.90
CA LEU A 59 -20.05 -0.21 2.92
C LEU A 59 -19.73 1.28 2.86
N PRO A 60 -19.37 1.91 3.99
CA PRO A 60 -18.98 3.31 4.00
C PRO A 60 -17.67 3.50 3.22
N LEU A 61 -17.52 4.60 2.49
CA LEU A 61 -16.28 5.00 1.80
C LEU A 61 -15.26 5.59 2.79
N SER A 62 -14.96 4.82 3.83
CA SER A 62 -14.02 5.19 4.89
C SER A 62 -12.63 4.61 4.61
N PRO A 63 -11.55 5.24 5.10
CA PRO A 63 -10.18 4.70 4.95
C PRO A 63 -10.03 3.26 5.46
N ILE A 64 -10.79 2.89 6.50
CA ILE A 64 -10.79 1.52 7.06
C ILE A 64 -11.44 0.53 6.08
N SER A 65 -12.52 0.94 5.40
CA SER A 65 -13.17 0.13 4.37
C SER A 65 -12.25 -0.07 3.15
N TYR A 66 -11.60 0.99 2.70
CA TYR A 66 -10.59 0.92 1.63
C TYR A 66 -9.43 -0.01 2.00
N PHE A 67 -8.93 0.10 3.22
CA PHE A 67 -7.90 -0.79 3.75
C PHE A 67 -8.34 -2.26 3.72
N GLY A 68 -9.52 -2.58 4.28
CA GLY A 68 -10.02 -3.95 4.30
C GLY A 68 -10.25 -4.53 2.91
N ALA A 69 -10.86 -3.75 2.00
CA ALA A 69 -11.10 -4.17 0.63
C ALA A 69 -9.80 -4.34 -0.18
N ALA A 70 -8.83 -3.45 0.00
CA ALA A 70 -7.52 -3.56 -0.64
C ALA A 70 -6.75 -4.81 -0.15
N VAL A 71 -6.75 -5.08 1.17
CA VAL A 71 -6.15 -6.30 1.74
C VAL A 71 -6.83 -7.55 1.18
N SER A 72 -8.17 -7.57 1.15
CA SER A 72 -8.93 -8.71 0.61
C SER A 72 -8.62 -8.94 -0.87
N SER A 73 -8.49 -7.86 -1.64
CA SER A 73 -8.12 -7.93 -3.06
C SER A 73 -6.71 -8.48 -3.26
N LEU A 74 -5.75 -8.05 -2.42
CA LEU A 74 -4.38 -8.57 -2.42
C LEU A 74 -4.33 -10.05 -2.03
N GLU A 75 -5.12 -10.49 -1.05
CA GLU A 75 -5.19 -11.89 -0.64
C GLU A 75 -5.75 -12.80 -1.74
N ARG A 76 -6.82 -12.36 -2.43
CA ARG A 76 -7.37 -13.08 -3.60
C ARG A 76 -6.31 -13.24 -4.69
N LEU A 77 -5.55 -12.17 -4.93
CA LEU A 77 -4.49 -12.15 -5.93
C LEU A 77 -3.28 -13.02 -5.51
N ALA A 78 -3.00 -13.13 -4.21
CA ALA A 78 -1.96 -13.99 -3.65
C ALA A 78 -2.35 -15.48 -3.60
N GLY A 79 -3.65 -15.81 -3.48
CA GLY A 79 -4.16 -17.17 -3.29
C GLY A 79 -4.71 -17.86 -4.56
N GLY A 80 -4.88 -17.14 -5.67
CA GLY A 80 -5.44 -17.68 -6.91
C GLY A 80 -4.46 -18.56 -7.71
N PRO A 81 -4.88 -19.70 -8.29
CA PRO A 81 -3.99 -20.66 -8.92
C PRO A 81 -3.36 -20.23 -10.26
N SER A 82 -3.74 -19.12 -10.89
CA SER A 82 -3.18 -18.68 -12.18
C SER A 82 -3.68 -17.27 -12.57
N THR A 83 -3.09 -16.19 -12.06
CA THR A 83 -3.21 -14.84 -12.68
C THR A 83 -2.05 -13.89 -12.37
N LEU A 84 -1.11 -14.23 -11.49
CA LEU A 84 0.10 -13.45 -11.26
C LEU A 84 1.03 -13.55 -12.49
N GLN A 85 0.63 -12.92 -13.59
CA GLN A 85 1.59 -12.52 -14.60
C GLN A 85 2.50 -11.48 -13.93
N SER A 86 3.79 -11.78 -13.97
CA SER A 86 4.87 -10.92 -13.54
C SER A 86 4.57 -9.45 -13.83
N GLY A 87 4.64 -8.61 -12.80
CA GLY A 87 4.50 -7.17 -12.98
C GLY A 87 3.08 -6.65 -13.26
N ASP A 88 2.03 -7.35 -12.83
CA ASP A 88 0.67 -6.79 -12.87
C ASP A 88 0.65 -5.44 -12.13
N PRO A 89 0.40 -4.32 -12.84
CA PRO A 89 0.38 -3.00 -12.24
C PRO A 89 -0.72 -2.85 -11.18
N ALA A 90 -1.73 -3.73 -11.18
CA ALA A 90 -2.76 -3.78 -10.14
C ALA A 90 -2.18 -4.11 -8.75
N ILE A 91 -1.12 -4.92 -8.66
CA ILE A 91 -0.47 -5.22 -7.37
C ILE A 91 0.19 -3.97 -6.81
N ALA A 92 0.97 -3.26 -7.63
CA ALA A 92 1.63 -2.04 -7.22
C ALA A 92 0.62 -0.95 -6.83
N ALA A 93 -0.46 -0.83 -7.60
CA ALA A 93 -1.57 0.09 -7.32
C ALA A 93 -2.30 -0.26 -6.02
N LEU A 94 -2.59 -1.55 -5.75
CA LEU A 94 -3.21 -2.01 -4.51
C LEU A 94 -2.32 -1.74 -3.29
N LEU A 95 -1.01 -2.00 -3.40
CA LEU A 95 -0.04 -1.71 -2.34
C LEU A 95 0.09 -0.20 -2.09
N ASN A 96 0.07 0.62 -3.14
CA ASN A 96 0.04 2.07 -2.99
C ASN A 96 -1.25 2.56 -2.31
N LEU A 97 -2.42 2.06 -2.74
CA LEU A 97 -3.70 2.35 -2.10
C LEU A 97 -3.71 1.93 -0.62
N LEU A 98 -3.09 0.79 -0.31
CA LEU A 98 -2.94 0.31 1.06
C LEU A 98 -2.04 1.23 1.89
N SER A 99 -0.87 1.63 1.38
CA SER A 99 0.04 2.55 2.06
C SER A 99 -0.63 3.90 2.38
N VAL A 100 -1.40 4.38 1.41
CA VAL A 100 -2.25 5.56 1.53
C VAL A 100 -3.34 5.38 2.58
N SER A 101 -4.00 4.22 2.62
CA SER A 101 -5.05 3.95 3.60
C SER A 101 -4.48 3.85 5.01
N ILE A 102 -3.32 3.20 5.18
CA ILE A 102 -2.63 3.03 6.46
C ILE A 102 -2.31 4.38 7.11
N SER A 103 -1.86 5.38 6.34
CA SER A 103 -1.54 6.71 6.88
C SER A 103 -2.77 7.48 7.39
N ARG A 104 -3.98 7.03 7.05
CA ARG A 104 -5.27 7.63 7.40
C ARG A 104 -6.05 6.87 8.48
N ILE A 105 -5.54 5.73 8.93
CA ILE A 105 -6.20 4.88 9.93
C ILE A 105 -5.58 5.12 11.30
N SER A 106 -6.39 5.01 12.36
CA SER A 106 -5.90 5.17 13.72
C SER A 106 -4.91 4.05 14.09
N PRO A 107 -3.87 4.34 14.90
CA PRO A 107 -2.92 3.33 15.34
C PRO A 107 -3.56 2.13 16.06
N ALA A 108 -4.70 2.33 16.73
CA ALA A 108 -5.42 1.27 17.42
C ALA A 108 -5.89 0.16 16.46
N VAL A 109 -6.39 0.53 15.28
CA VAL A 109 -6.83 -0.44 14.25
C VAL A 109 -5.61 -1.13 13.64
N LEU A 110 -4.54 -0.38 13.38
CA LEU A 110 -3.29 -0.94 12.85
C LEU A 110 -2.64 -1.92 13.81
N LYS A 111 -2.72 -1.73 15.13
CA LYS A 111 -2.24 -2.72 16.11
C LYS A 111 -3.03 -4.03 16.03
N SER A 112 -4.35 -3.95 15.88
CA SER A 112 -5.21 -5.14 15.85
C SER A 112 -5.05 -5.98 14.56
N LYS A 113 -4.80 -5.34 13.42
CA LYS A 113 -4.78 -6.00 12.09
C LYS A 113 -3.42 -5.94 11.39
N GLY A 114 -2.47 -5.20 11.93
CA GLY A 114 -1.22 -4.86 11.25
C GLY A 114 -0.33 -6.06 10.99
N LEU A 115 -0.27 -7.01 11.92
CA LEU A 115 0.51 -8.24 11.72
C LEU A 115 -0.02 -9.05 10.54
N SER A 116 -1.33 -9.34 10.51
CA SER A 116 -1.95 -10.08 9.41
C SER A 116 -1.73 -9.40 8.07
N VAL A 117 -1.84 -8.07 8.03
CA VAL A 117 -1.62 -7.31 6.79
C VAL A 117 -0.15 -7.32 6.38
N ALA A 118 0.78 -7.17 7.32
CA ALA A 118 2.21 -7.24 7.04
C ALA A 118 2.59 -8.61 6.47
N GLU A 119 2.01 -9.70 6.98
CA GLU A 119 2.22 -11.05 6.44
C GLU A 119 1.67 -11.22 5.03
N VAL A 120 0.50 -10.67 4.73
CA VAL A 120 -0.05 -10.66 3.36
C VAL A 120 0.87 -9.92 2.42
N VAL A 121 1.33 -8.72 2.79
CA VAL A 121 2.25 -7.91 1.98
C VAL A 121 3.56 -8.66 1.75
N VAL A 122 4.18 -9.23 2.79
CA VAL A 122 5.41 -10.02 2.67
C VAL A 122 5.22 -11.25 1.78
N ARG A 123 4.06 -11.92 1.87
CA ARG A 123 3.75 -13.08 1.03
C ARG A 123 3.61 -12.68 -0.45
N VAL A 124 2.93 -11.58 -0.73
CA VAL A 124 2.81 -11.01 -2.08
C VAL A 124 4.18 -10.65 -2.63
N LEU A 125 5.00 -9.95 -1.84
CA LEU A 125 6.34 -9.53 -2.24
C LEU A 125 7.35 -10.67 -2.37
N GLY A 126 7.17 -11.76 -1.61
CA GLY A 126 8.01 -12.95 -1.65
C GLY A 126 7.86 -13.79 -2.91
N SER A 127 6.89 -13.48 -3.78
CA SER A 127 6.78 -14.09 -5.10
C SER A 127 7.84 -13.53 -6.05
N SER A 128 8.57 -14.37 -6.79
CA SER A 128 9.79 -14.00 -7.54
C SER A 128 9.60 -13.07 -8.75
N LEU A 129 8.42 -12.46 -8.93
CA LEU A 129 8.01 -11.80 -10.17
C LEU A 129 7.37 -10.41 -9.92
N GLN A 130 7.89 -9.65 -8.95
CA GLN A 130 7.34 -8.35 -8.56
C GLN A 130 8.05 -7.18 -9.27
N SER A 131 7.27 -6.17 -9.67
CA SER A 131 7.82 -4.94 -10.25
C SER A 131 8.51 -4.09 -9.18
N PRO A 132 9.50 -3.23 -9.54
CA PRO A 132 10.12 -2.31 -8.58
C PRO A 132 9.12 -1.41 -7.87
N ALA A 133 8.06 -0.98 -8.58
CA ALA A 133 6.97 -0.19 -8.01
C ALA A 133 6.21 -0.96 -6.92
N ALA A 134 5.88 -2.24 -7.16
CA ALA A 134 5.23 -3.09 -6.16
C ALA A 134 6.12 -3.29 -4.93
N VAL A 135 7.42 -3.54 -5.13
CA VAL A 135 8.38 -3.69 -4.03
C VAL A 135 8.47 -2.41 -3.20
N LYS A 136 8.64 -1.24 -3.84
CA LYS A 136 8.68 0.06 -3.15
C LYS A 136 7.40 0.31 -2.33
N ALA A 137 6.24 0.13 -2.94
CA ALA A 137 4.95 0.34 -2.29
C ALA A 137 4.72 -0.64 -1.12
N GLY A 138 5.08 -1.90 -1.30
CA GLY A 138 4.95 -2.92 -0.27
C GLY A 138 5.93 -2.72 0.90
N LEU A 139 7.18 -2.33 0.63
CA LEU A 139 8.14 -1.96 1.69
C LEU A 139 7.66 -0.72 2.47
N LYS A 140 7.05 0.26 1.79
CA LYS A 140 6.43 1.42 2.45
C LYS A 140 5.31 0.98 3.39
N CYS A 141 4.43 0.06 2.95
CA CYS A 141 3.38 -0.51 3.80
C CYS A 141 3.96 -1.20 5.04
N VAL A 142 4.94 -2.10 4.86
CA VAL A 142 5.57 -2.82 5.97
C VAL A 142 6.22 -1.86 6.96
N SER A 143 6.92 -0.83 6.47
CA SER A 143 7.52 0.21 7.32
C SER A 143 6.46 0.96 8.16
N GLN A 144 5.37 1.41 7.54
CA GLN A 144 4.29 2.10 8.27
C GLN A 144 3.64 1.20 9.33
N LEU A 145 3.45 -0.08 9.04
CA LEU A 145 2.90 -1.06 9.99
C LEU A 145 3.85 -1.34 11.15
N LEU A 146 5.17 -1.41 10.89
CA LEU A 146 6.20 -1.57 11.92
C LEU A 146 6.26 -0.36 12.85
N VAL A 147 6.14 0.86 12.31
CA VAL A 147 6.09 2.10 13.11
C VAL A 147 4.84 2.13 14.00
N ALA A 148 3.72 1.60 13.52
CA ALA A 148 2.47 1.53 14.27
C ALA A 148 2.42 0.36 15.28
N ALA A 149 3.33 -0.62 15.18
CA ALA A 149 3.35 -1.81 16.01
C ALA A 149 3.64 -1.48 17.49
N ASP A 150 3.00 -2.22 18.40
CA ASP A 150 3.25 -2.06 19.83
C ASP A 150 4.56 -2.75 20.24
N LYS A 151 5.17 -2.30 21.35
CA LYS A 151 6.37 -2.91 21.94
C LYS A 151 6.18 -4.38 22.29
N VAL A 152 4.94 -4.78 22.59
CA VAL A 152 4.58 -6.15 22.99
C VAL A 152 4.50 -7.10 21.78
N ASP A 153 4.20 -6.58 20.59
CA ASP A 153 3.94 -7.40 19.38
C ASP A 153 5.17 -7.57 18.47
N TRP A 154 6.34 -7.12 18.93
CA TRP A 154 7.59 -7.17 18.16
C TRP A 154 8.01 -8.58 17.74
N ALA A 155 7.68 -9.59 18.54
CA ALA A 155 7.95 -10.99 18.18
C ALA A 155 7.21 -11.43 16.91
N GLY A 156 5.96 -10.99 16.73
CA GLY A 156 5.19 -11.25 15.51
C GLY A 156 5.73 -10.47 14.31
N MET A 157 6.18 -9.23 14.55
CA MET A 157 6.73 -8.36 13.51
C MET A 157 8.16 -8.70 13.06
N ALA A 158 8.83 -9.64 13.73
CA ALA A 158 10.20 -10.03 13.41
C ALA A 158 10.36 -10.54 11.96
N ARG A 159 9.37 -11.27 11.43
CA ARG A 159 9.40 -11.78 10.05
C ARG A 159 9.24 -10.66 9.01
N PRO A 160 8.21 -9.79 9.07
CA PRO A 160 8.13 -8.61 8.21
C PRO A 160 9.34 -7.69 8.30
N TYR A 161 9.89 -7.49 9.50
CA TYR A 161 11.11 -6.72 9.70
C TYR A 161 12.33 -7.37 9.02
N GLY A 162 12.51 -8.68 9.17
CA GLY A 162 13.58 -9.43 8.49
C GLY A 162 13.49 -9.33 6.97
N PHE A 163 12.27 -9.42 6.42
CA PHE A 163 12.03 -9.22 4.99
C PHE A 163 12.46 -7.82 4.52
N LEU A 164 12.10 -6.77 5.27
CA LEU A 164 12.52 -5.40 4.99
C LEU A 164 14.05 -5.29 5.01
N LEU A 165 14.70 -5.88 6.02
CA LEU A 165 16.17 -5.88 6.12
C LEU A 165 16.82 -6.54 4.90
N THR A 166 16.32 -7.69 4.44
CA THR A 166 16.85 -8.36 3.24
C THR A 166 16.90 -7.42 2.03
N HIS A 167 15.88 -6.60 1.84
CA HIS A 167 15.83 -5.62 0.75
C HIS A 167 16.71 -4.39 0.98
N VAL A 168 16.87 -3.92 2.22
CA VAL A 168 17.73 -2.76 2.54
C VAL A 168 19.21 -3.12 2.47
N THR A 169 19.57 -4.36 2.80
CA THR A 169 20.95 -4.85 2.78
C THR A 169 21.33 -5.53 1.46
N ASP A 170 20.43 -5.60 0.49
CA ASP A 170 20.74 -6.18 -0.82
C ASP A 170 21.81 -5.33 -1.52
N GLN A 171 22.89 -5.98 -1.93
CA GLN A 171 24.07 -5.36 -2.55
C GLN A 171 23.91 -5.20 -4.06
N ARG A 172 22.76 -5.59 -4.63
CA ARG A 172 22.48 -5.33 -6.05
C ARG A 172 22.38 -3.82 -6.29
N PRO A 173 23.00 -3.29 -7.38
CA PRO A 173 22.92 -1.87 -7.69
C PRO A 173 21.46 -1.44 -7.87
N LYS A 174 21.12 -0.30 -7.25
CA LYS A 174 19.79 0.32 -7.26
C LYS A 174 19.51 1.03 -8.56
#